data_AF-A0A933YLW5-F1
#
_entry.id   AF-A0A933YLW5-F1
#
_cell.length_a   1.000
_cell.length_b   1.000
_cell.length_c   1.000
_cell.angle_alpha   90.00
_cell.angle_beta   90.00
_cell.angle_gamma   90.00
#
_symmetry.space_group_name_H-M   'P 1'
#
loop_
_entity.id
_entity.type
_entity.pdbx_description
1 polymer ?
#
loop_
_entity_poly.entity_id
_entity_poly.type
_entity_poly.pdbx_seq_one_letter_code
_entity_poly.pdbx_strand_id
1 'polypeptide(L)'
;MPQLDFISLFPILLGGMLLFWGRKVFWLFVGAVAFVVVMTTAPRLIHHQESLIFYIAVAVGVIAAVAGFFLQKVAVRIAGFVAGGYLLFSVWEKFAPLSTLPWWLPFLVGGILGAVLLSFLFEWALIVLSSLTGAYLIVHNLNLDSNVFVGAFVVLALIGIVVQSRAKRKKGQE
;
A
#
# COMPACT_ATOMS: atom_id res chain seq x y z
N MET A 1 -1.11 -39.10 9.64
CA MET A 1 -0.17 -37.96 9.67
C MET A 1 -0.42 -37.16 8.40
N PRO A 2 -0.99 -35.94 8.46
CA PRO A 2 -1.30 -35.19 7.25
C PRO A 2 0.02 -34.77 6.59
N GLN A 3 0.23 -35.19 5.35
CA GLN A 3 1.40 -34.80 4.55
C GLN A 3 1.25 -33.31 4.25
N LEU A 4 2.16 -32.49 4.78
CA LEU A 4 2.24 -31.07 4.43
C LEU A 4 2.83 -30.99 3.03
N ASP A 5 1.97 -30.99 2.01
CA ASP A 5 2.38 -30.81 0.63
C ASP A 5 3.20 -29.51 0.49
N PHE A 6 4.35 -29.58 -0.17
CA PHE A 6 5.22 -28.43 -0.47
C PHE A 6 4.46 -27.28 -1.16
N ILE A 7 3.36 -27.61 -1.84
CA ILE A 7 2.44 -26.69 -2.51
C ILE A 7 1.68 -25.81 -1.49
N SER A 8 1.39 -26.31 -0.29
CA SER A 8 0.66 -25.60 0.78
C SER A 8 1.59 -24.80 1.70
N LEU A 9 2.88 -25.16 1.76
CA LEU A 9 3.91 -24.41 2.48
C LEU A 9 4.26 -23.09 1.77
N PHE A 10 4.18 -23.05 0.44
CA PHE A 10 4.53 -21.87 -0.36
C PHE A 10 3.64 -20.65 -0.07
N PRO A 11 2.30 -20.76 -0.02
CA PRO A 11 1.40 -19.66 0.37
C PRO A 11 1.57 -19.19 1.81
N ILE A 12 1.93 -20.09 2.73
CA ILE A 12 2.15 -19.78 4.15
C ILE A 12 3.46 -19.01 4.33
N LEU A 13 4.52 -19.42 3.63
CA LEU A 13 5.79 -18.71 3.61
C LEU A 13 5.68 -17.36 2.89
N LEU A 14 4.94 -17.30 1.78
CA LEU A 14 4.59 -16.05 1.10
C LEU A 14 3.77 -15.13 2.01
N GLY A 15 2.76 -15.66 2.70
CA GLY A 15 1.94 -14.92 3.66
C GLY A 15 2.75 -14.39 4.83
N GLY A 16 3.69 -15.20 5.36
CA GLY A 16 4.64 -14.79 6.41
C GLY A 16 5.63 -13.72 5.94
N MET A 17 6.19 -13.86 4.74
CA MET A 17 7.04 -12.82 4.12
C MET A 17 6.24 -11.54 3.87
N LEU A 18 4.99 -11.65 3.39
CA LEU A 18 4.11 -10.50 3.18
C LEU A 18 3.80 -9.77 4.49
N LEU A 19 3.62 -10.52 5.58
CA LEU A 19 3.34 -10.00 6.92
C LEU A 19 4.54 -9.25 7.52
N PHE A 20 5.76 -9.72 7.27
CA PHE A 20 6.99 -9.10 7.79
C PHE A 20 7.49 -7.93 6.92
N TRP A 21 7.17 -7.92 5.63
CA TRP A 21 7.74 -6.98 4.66
C TRP A 21 6.76 -5.94 4.12
N GLY A 22 5.52 -5.86 4.64
CA GLY A 22 4.41 -5.04 4.12
C GLY A 22 4.76 -3.60 3.72
N ARG A 23 5.65 -2.91 4.48
CA ARG A 23 6.13 -1.56 4.14
C ARG A 23 6.98 -1.48 2.87
N LYS A 24 7.76 -2.52 2.53
CA LYS A 24 8.56 -2.57 1.28
C LYS A 24 7.80 -3.26 0.14
N VAL A 25 6.68 -3.93 0.41
CA VAL A 25 5.94 -4.72 -0.60
C VAL A 25 5.03 -3.85 -1.47
N PHE A 26 4.72 -2.60 -1.08
CA PHE A 26 3.91 -1.73 -1.96
C PHE A 26 4.49 -1.64 -3.38
N TRP A 27 5.81 -1.58 -3.45
CA TRP A 27 6.56 -1.65 -4.70
C TRP A 27 6.18 -2.85 -5.58
N LEU A 28 6.20 -4.04 -4.98
CA LEU A 28 5.81 -5.29 -5.60
C LEU A 28 4.32 -5.33 -5.90
N PHE A 29 3.47 -4.72 -5.07
CA PHE A 29 2.03 -4.63 -5.29
C PHE A 29 1.72 -3.82 -6.55
N VAL A 30 2.32 -2.63 -6.70
CA VAL A 30 2.17 -1.81 -7.92
C VAL A 30 2.67 -2.57 -9.14
N GLY A 31 3.82 -3.26 -9.03
CA GLY A 31 4.35 -4.09 -10.12
C GLY A 31 3.43 -5.26 -10.48
N ALA A 32 2.87 -5.96 -9.49
CA ALA A 32 1.94 -7.08 -9.69
C ALA A 32 0.63 -6.61 -10.32
N VAL A 33 0.06 -5.49 -9.86
CA VAL A 33 -1.13 -4.90 -10.47
C VAL A 33 -0.84 -4.50 -11.92
N ALA A 34 0.29 -3.85 -12.19
CA ALA A 34 0.69 -3.50 -13.55
C ALA A 34 0.85 -4.75 -14.44
N PHE A 35 1.49 -5.80 -13.94
CA PHE A 35 1.61 -7.09 -14.62
C PHE A 35 0.23 -7.66 -14.99
N VAL A 36 -0.71 -7.72 -14.04
CA VAL A 36 -2.07 -8.23 -14.26
C VAL A 36 -2.85 -7.38 -15.25
N VAL A 37 -2.76 -6.06 -15.14
CA VAL A 37 -3.41 -5.12 -16.07
C VAL A 37 -2.88 -5.33 -17.49
N VAL A 38 -1.56 -5.49 -17.66
CA VAL A 38 -0.97 -5.77 -18.97
C VAL A 38 -1.40 -7.16 -19.48
N MET A 39 -1.35 -8.20 -18.65
CA MET A 39 -1.80 -9.55 -19.03
C MET A 39 -3.28 -9.60 -19.46
N THR A 40 -4.13 -8.74 -18.90
CA THR A 40 -5.57 -8.72 -19.20
C THR A 40 -5.93 -7.79 -20.36
N THR A 41 -5.10 -6.78 -20.62
CA THR A 41 -5.38 -5.72 -21.62
C THR A 41 -4.59 -5.92 -22.91
N ALA A 42 -3.33 -6.34 -22.83
CA ALA A 42 -2.46 -6.54 -24.00
C ALA A 42 -3.01 -7.55 -25.03
N PRO A 43 -3.65 -8.68 -24.63
CA PRO A 43 -4.26 -9.59 -25.60
C PRO A 43 -5.37 -8.95 -26.44
N ARG A 44 -5.98 -7.85 -25.98
CA ARG A 44 -7.02 -7.12 -26.73
C ARG A 44 -6.45 -6.24 -27.83
N LEU A 45 -5.17 -5.88 -27.74
CA LEU A 45 -4.48 -4.97 -28.66
C LEU A 45 -3.54 -5.71 -29.60
N ILE A 46 -2.90 -6.79 -29.12
CA ILE A 46 -1.91 -7.57 -29.85
C ILE A 46 -2.47 -8.99 -30.03
N HIS A 47 -2.91 -9.31 -31.24
CA HIS A 47 -3.35 -10.66 -31.58
C HIS A 47 -2.14 -11.57 -31.86
N HIS A 48 -2.18 -12.82 -31.36
CA HIS A 48 -1.34 -13.97 -31.75
C HIS A 48 0.10 -14.08 -31.22
N GLN A 49 0.52 -13.39 -30.14
CA GLN A 49 1.83 -13.62 -29.51
C GLN A 49 1.79 -13.68 -27.97
N GLU A 50 1.39 -14.82 -27.41
CA GLU A 50 1.29 -15.03 -25.96
C GLU A 50 2.64 -14.90 -25.23
N SER A 51 3.72 -15.38 -25.85
CA SER A 51 5.08 -15.26 -25.31
C SER A 51 5.54 -13.81 -25.24
N LEU A 52 5.28 -13.01 -26.28
CA LEU A 52 5.60 -11.57 -26.30
C LEU A 52 4.82 -10.81 -25.23
N ILE A 53 3.53 -11.09 -25.08
CA ILE A 53 2.68 -10.46 -24.05
C ILE A 53 3.23 -10.72 -22.65
N PHE A 54 3.70 -11.95 -22.38
CA PHE A 54 4.32 -12.28 -21.11
C PHE A 54 5.58 -11.44 -20.84
N TYR A 55 6.50 -11.34 -21.81
CA TYR A 55 7.72 -10.52 -21.65
C TYR A 55 7.39 -9.05 -21.41
N ILE A 56 6.40 -8.49 -22.12
CA ILE A 56 5.94 -7.11 -21.92
C ILE A 56 5.32 -6.94 -20.54
N ALA A 57 4.48 -7.87 -20.10
CA ALA A 57 3.86 -7.82 -18.77
C ALA A 57 4.91 -7.84 -17.66
N VAL A 58 5.93 -8.70 -17.78
CA VAL A 58 7.05 -8.74 -16.82
C VAL A 58 7.84 -7.42 -16.86
N ALA A 59 8.21 -6.93 -18.04
CA ALA A 59 8.97 -5.69 -18.17
C ALA A 59 8.21 -4.49 -17.58
N VAL A 60 6.93 -4.33 -17.91
CA VAL A 60 6.07 -3.27 -17.37
C VAL A 60 5.87 -3.44 -15.87
N GLY A 61 5.66 -4.67 -15.39
CA GLY A 61 5.55 -4.96 -13.96
C GLY A 61 6.81 -4.58 -13.18
N VAL A 62 7.99 -4.88 -13.72
CA VAL A 62 9.28 -4.50 -13.12
C VAL A 62 9.47 -2.98 -13.15
N ILE A 63 9.16 -2.31 -14.25
CA ILE A 63 9.26 -0.84 -14.35
C ILE A 63 8.29 -0.17 -13.37
N ALA A 64 7.04 -0.62 -13.34
CA ALA A 64 5.99 -0.10 -12.47
C ALA A 64 6.29 -0.37 -11.01
N ALA A 65 6.88 -1.53 -10.71
CA ALA A 65 7.59 -1.72 -9.46
C ALA A 65 8.60 -0.58 -9.36
N VAL A 66 9.78 -0.60 -10.02
CA VAL A 66 10.90 0.36 -9.80
C VAL A 66 10.41 1.79 -9.54
N ALA A 67 9.53 2.29 -10.40
CA ALA A 67 8.87 3.59 -10.26
C ALA A 67 8.16 3.77 -8.91
N GLY A 68 7.32 2.83 -8.49
CA GLY A 68 6.65 2.82 -7.19
C GLY A 68 7.60 2.97 -5.99
N PHE A 69 8.83 2.46 -6.01
CA PHE A 69 9.75 2.57 -4.87
C PHE A 69 10.22 4.00 -4.66
N PHE A 70 10.52 4.69 -5.76
CA PHE A 70 10.99 6.08 -5.74
C PHE A 70 9.82 7.07 -5.63
N LEU A 71 8.78 6.90 -6.45
CA LEU A 71 7.69 7.86 -6.56
C LEU A 71 6.79 7.84 -5.34
N GLN A 72 6.56 6.69 -4.69
CA GLN A 72 5.61 6.60 -3.58
C GLN A 72 5.93 7.56 -2.44
N LYS A 73 7.19 7.60 -1.98
CA LYS A 73 7.57 8.48 -0.85
C LYS A 73 7.50 9.96 -1.21
N VAL A 74 7.89 10.30 -2.44
CA VAL A 74 7.91 11.69 -2.92
C VAL A 74 6.50 12.17 -3.22
N ALA A 75 5.70 11.36 -3.92
CA ALA A 75 4.33 11.67 -4.28
C ALA A 75 3.45 11.90 -3.05
N VAL A 76 3.55 11.06 -2.01
CA VAL A 76 2.76 11.24 -0.77
C VAL A 76 3.12 12.56 -0.07
N ARG A 77 4.41 12.91 -0.02
CA ARG A 77 4.86 14.18 0.59
C ARG A 77 4.39 15.39 -0.21
N ILE A 78 4.52 15.35 -1.54
CA ILE A 78 4.07 16.43 -2.42
C ILE A 78 2.55 16.57 -2.36
N ALA A 79 1.81 15.46 -2.45
CA ALA A 79 0.35 15.46 -2.34
C ALA A 79 -0.09 16.04 -0.99
N GLY A 80 0.56 15.65 0.11
CA GLY A 80 0.28 16.23 1.43
C GLY A 80 0.65 17.69 1.56
N PHE A 81 1.74 18.12 0.93
CA PHE A 81 2.11 19.53 0.90
C PHE A 81 1.08 20.38 0.15
N VAL A 82 0.70 19.96 -1.05
CA VAL A 82 -0.26 20.70 -1.87
C VAL A 82 -1.65 20.69 -1.22
N ALA A 83 -2.13 19.53 -0.78
CA ALA A 83 -3.43 19.40 -0.14
C ALA A 83 -3.50 20.15 1.20
N GLY A 84 -2.49 19.97 2.07
CA GLY A 84 -2.43 20.64 3.36
C GLY A 84 -2.30 22.15 3.23
N GLY A 85 -1.47 22.63 2.30
CA GLY A 85 -1.31 24.04 2.02
C GLY A 85 -2.60 24.67 1.52
N TYR A 86 -3.26 24.03 0.55
CA TYR A 86 -4.54 24.49 0.01
C TYR A 86 -5.66 24.50 1.06
N LEU A 87 -5.77 23.45 1.89
CA LEU A 87 -6.77 23.36 2.94
C LEU A 87 -6.57 24.45 4.00
N LEU A 88 -5.35 24.60 4.52
CA LEU A 88 -5.10 25.60 5.56
C LEU A 88 -5.26 27.02 5.02
N PHE A 89 -4.79 27.27 3.79
CA PHE A 89 -5.03 28.53 3.10
C PHE A 89 -6.53 28.84 2.95
N SER A 90 -7.32 27.88 2.49
CA SER A 90 -8.77 28.03 2.28
C SER A 90 -9.54 28.27 3.57
N VAL A 91 -9.11 27.65 4.68
CA VAL A 91 -9.68 27.89 6.01
C VAL A 91 -9.27 29.28 6.50
N TRP A 92 -7.99 29.64 6.36
CA TRP A 92 -7.46 30.93 6.82
C TRP A 92 -8.14 32.11 6.13
N GLU A 93 -8.33 32.04 4.81
CA GLU A 93 -9.00 33.08 4.02
C GLU A 93 -10.44 33.34 4.50
N LYS A 94 -11.15 32.30 4.94
CA LYS A 94 -12.52 32.41 5.46
C LYS A 94 -12.60 32.99 6.86
N PHE A 95 -11.66 32.65 7.75
CA PHE A 95 -11.72 33.02 9.17
C PHE A 95 -10.93 34.29 9.52
N ALA A 96 -9.90 34.64 8.75
CA ALA A 96 -9.06 35.81 9.00
C ALA A 96 -8.75 36.63 7.73
N PRO A 97 -9.79 37.09 6.98
CA PRO A 97 -9.61 37.82 5.73
C PRO A 97 -8.87 39.17 5.88
N LEU A 98 -8.85 39.76 7.09
CA LEU A 98 -8.12 41.00 7.41
C LEU A 98 -6.74 40.76 8.06
N SER A 99 -6.26 39.52 8.12
CA SER A 99 -4.94 39.25 8.71
C SER A 99 -3.82 39.87 7.86
N THR A 100 -2.88 40.57 8.50
CA THR A 100 -1.69 41.16 7.86
C THR A 100 -0.64 40.13 7.44
N LEU A 101 -0.99 38.84 7.52
CA LEU A 101 -0.07 37.75 7.23
C LEU A 101 0.06 37.60 5.71
N PRO A 102 1.29 37.38 5.21
CA PRO A 102 1.49 37.08 3.79
C PRO A 102 0.75 35.79 3.40
N TRP A 103 0.09 35.80 2.24
CA TRP A 103 -0.70 34.67 1.71
C TRP A 103 0.06 33.34 1.63
N TRP A 104 1.38 33.39 1.44
CA TRP A 104 2.23 32.20 1.34
C TRP A 104 2.47 31.50 2.69
N LEU A 105 2.34 32.21 3.82
CA LEU A 105 2.65 31.66 5.14
C LEU A 105 1.68 30.56 5.59
N PRO A 106 0.34 30.75 5.58
CA PRO A 106 -0.60 29.67 5.90
C PRO A 106 -0.51 28.51 4.90
N PHE A 107 -0.21 28.78 3.63
CA PHE A 107 0.04 27.72 2.65
C PHE A 107 1.28 26.89 3.01
N LEU A 108 2.39 27.54 3.39
CA LEU A 108 3.63 26.84 3.76
C LEU A 108 3.45 25.99 5.03
N VAL A 109 2.82 26.57 6.07
CA VAL A 109 2.55 25.86 7.33
C VAL A 109 1.60 24.70 7.10
N GLY A 110 0.51 24.93 6.36
CA GLY A 110 -0.45 23.90 5.98
C GLY A 110 0.20 22.79 5.18
N GLY A 111 1.09 23.15 4.25
CA GLY A 111 1.80 22.18 3.42
C GLY A 111 2.76 21.32 4.23
N ILE A 112 3.55 21.90 5.13
CA ILE A 112 4.44 21.11 6.00
C ILE A 112 3.61 20.16 6.87
N LEU A 113 2.56 20.66 7.51
CA LEU A 113 1.66 19.84 8.33
C LEU A 113 1.00 18.72 7.51
N GLY A 114 0.49 19.04 6.33
CA GLY A 114 -0.15 18.07 5.43
C GLY A 114 0.83 17.02 4.93
N ALA A 115 2.07 17.40 4.56
CA ALA A 115 3.11 16.46 4.15
C ALA A 115 3.48 15.47 5.25
N VAL A 116 3.63 15.96 6.49
CA VAL A 116 3.89 15.12 7.67
C VAL A 116 2.71 14.20 7.96
N LEU A 117 1.49 14.75 7.96
CA LEU A 117 0.27 14.01 8.24
C LEU A 117 0.04 12.89 7.23
N LEU A 118 0.09 13.18 5.94
CA LEU A 118 -0.08 12.17 4.88
C LEU A 118 1.05 11.14 4.88
N SER A 119 2.30 11.55 5.15
CA SER A 119 3.41 10.60 5.30
C SER A 119 3.13 9.61 6.44
N PHE A 120 2.64 10.11 7.58
CA PHE A 120 2.29 9.25 8.71
C PHE A 120 1.11 8.33 8.37
N LEU A 121 0.02 8.89 7.83
CA LEU A 121 -1.20 8.15 7.52
C LEU A 121 -0.95 7.06 6.49
N PHE A 122 -0.14 7.36 5.48
CA PHE A 122 0.21 6.43 4.42
C PHE A 122 0.98 5.21 4.93
N GLU A 123 1.90 5.39 5.87
CA GLU A 123 2.56 4.26 6.52
C GLU A 123 1.60 3.36 7.30
N TRP A 124 0.59 3.94 7.94
CA TRP A 124 -0.46 3.18 8.63
C TRP A 124 -1.39 2.48 7.64
N ALA A 125 -1.73 3.12 6.53
CA ALA A 125 -2.52 2.52 5.47
C ALA A 125 -1.83 1.26 4.92
N LEU A 126 -0.51 1.29 4.73
CA LEU A 126 0.26 0.11 4.31
C LEU A 126 0.18 -1.04 5.33
N ILE A 127 0.23 -0.74 6.63
CA ILE A 127 0.11 -1.74 7.69
C ILE A 127 -1.26 -2.42 7.65
N VAL A 128 -2.32 -1.60 7.56
CA VAL A 128 -3.70 -2.10 7.53
C VAL A 128 -3.93 -2.93 6.27
N LEU A 129 -3.56 -2.42 5.10
CA LEU A 129 -3.76 -3.11 3.83
C LEU A 129 -2.97 -4.42 3.76
N SER A 130 -1.71 -4.43 4.22
CA SER A 130 -0.90 -5.66 4.29
C SER A 130 -1.52 -6.69 5.23
N SER A 131 -2.02 -6.26 6.40
CA SER A 131 -2.63 -7.17 7.38
C SER A 131 -3.93 -7.76 6.85
N LEU A 132 -4.77 -6.96 6.17
CA LEU A 132 -6.01 -7.41 5.55
C LEU A 132 -5.72 -8.39 4.40
N THR A 133 -4.84 -8.03 3.47
CA THR A 133 -4.50 -8.91 2.34
C THR A 133 -3.85 -10.21 2.82
N GLY A 134 -2.94 -10.15 3.79
CA GLY A 134 -2.34 -11.33 4.40
C GLY A 134 -3.37 -12.24 5.08
N ALA A 135 -4.28 -11.65 5.87
CA ALA A 135 -5.37 -12.40 6.50
C ALA A 135 -6.29 -13.05 5.45
N TYR A 136 -6.67 -12.31 4.40
CA TYR A 136 -7.52 -12.82 3.32
C TYR A 136 -6.87 -14.04 2.65
N LEU A 137 -5.59 -13.96 2.27
CA LEU A 137 -4.88 -15.06 1.62
C LEU A 137 -4.82 -16.31 2.51
N ILE A 138 -4.59 -16.17 3.81
CA ILE A 138 -4.54 -17.31 4.74
C ILE A 138 -5.92 -17.98 4.81
N VAL A 139 -6.97 -17.21 5.06
CA VAL A 139 -8.32 -17.75 5.28
C VAL A 139 -8.92 -18.31 3.98
N HIS A 140 -8.65 -17.68 2.84
CA HIS A 140 -9.14 -18.13 1.53
C HIS A 140 -8.58 -19.50 1.13
N ASN A 141 -7.32 -19.80 1.46
CA ASN A 141 -6.71 -21.09 1.14
C ASN A 141 -7.12 -22.23 2.08
N LEU A 142 -7.77 -21.92 3.21
CA LEU A 142 -8.20 -22.92 4.20
C LEU A 142 -9.61 -23.49 3.92
N ASN A 143 -10.28 -23.05 2.84
CA ASN A 143 -11.64 -23.45 2.45
C ASN A 143 -12.63 -23.49 3.63
N LEU A 144 -12.53 -22.50 4.53
CA LEU A 144 -13.36 -22.44 5.74
C LEU A 144 -14.82 -22.12 5.42
N ASP A 145 -15.71 -22.64 6.27
CA ASP A 145 -17.13 -22.34 6.22
C ASP A 145 -17.40 -20.84 6.44
N SER A 146 -18.48 -20.30 5.85
CA SER A 146 -18.65 -18.83 5.70
C SER A 146 -18.60 -18.05 7.04
N ASN A 147 -19.17 -18.61 8.11
CA ASN A 147 -19.13 -17.98 9.44
C ASN A 147 -17.74 -18.05 10.10
N VAL A 148 -17.00 -19.15 9.88
CA VAL A 148 -15.64 -19.34 10.42
C VAL A 148 -14.64 -18.49 9.63
N PHE A 149 -14.88 -18.30 8.33
CA PHE A 149 -14.09 -17.45 7.45
C PHE A 149 -14.00 -16.02 7.98
N VAL A 150 -15.15 -15.38 8.27
CA VAL A 150 -15.19 -13.98 8.72
C VAL A 150 -14.50 -13.85 10.08
N GLY A 151 -14.77 -14.77 11.01
CA GLY A 151 -14.14 -14.77 12.33
C GLY A 151 -12.62 -14.89 12.25
N ALA A 152 -12.12 -15.88 11.50
CA ALA A 152 -10.69 -16.09 11.31
C ALA A 152 -10.02 -14.91 10.61
N PHE A 153 -10.68 -14.30 9.61
CA PHE A 153 -10.18 -13.14 8.88
C PHE A 153 -9.98 -11.94 9.81
N VAL A 154 -10.99 -11.60 10.61
CA VAL A 154 -10.91 -10.45 11.54
C VAL A 154 -9.81 -10.68 12.57
N VAL A 155 -9.74 -11.87 13.17
CA VAL A 155 -8.71 -12.19 14.17
C VAL A 155 -7.30 -12.09 13.58
N LEU A 156 -7.06 -12.69 12.41
CA LEU A 156 -5.75 -12.64 11.75
C LEU A 156 -5.38 -11.23 11.32
N ALA A 157 -6.33 -10.44 10.82
CA ALA A 157 -6.09 -9.05 10.44
C ALA A 157 -5.70 -8.20 11.65
N LEU A 158 -6.40 -8.35 12.78
CA LEU A 158 -6.07 -7.65 14.02
C LEU A 158 -4.68 -8.04 14.54
N ILE A 159 -4.34 -9.33 14.52
CA ILE A 159 -3.01 -9.81 14.89
C ILE A 159 -1.95 -9.16 13.99
N GLY A 160 -2.16 -9.14 12.67
CA GLY A 160 -1.26 -8.49 11.71
C GLY A 160 -1.03 -7.01 12.05
N ILE A 161 -2.10 -6.25 12.32
CA ILE A 161 -2.01 -4.83 12.66
C ILE A 161 -1.23 -4.62 13.96
N VAL A 162 -1.49 -5.41 15.00
CA VAL A 162 -0.81 -5.30 16.30
C VAL A 162 0.68 -5.64 16.17
N VAL A 163 1.03 -6.69 15.43
CA VAL A 163 2.42 -7.09 15.22
C VAL A 163 3.19 -6.04 14.42
N GLN A 164 2.64 -5.60 13.29
CA GLN A 164 3.29 -4.62 12.42
C GLN A 164 3.40 -3.23 13.07
N SER A 165 2.40 -2.81 13.86
CA SER A 165 2.46 -1.53 14.59
C SER A 165 3.50 -1.53 15.70
N ARG A 166 3.68 -2.64 16.42
CA ARG A 166 4.76 -2.80 17.42
C ARG A 166 6.15 -2.78 16.76
N ALA A 167 6.30 -3.43 15.62
CA ALA A 167 7.55 -3.41 14.86
C ALA A 167 7.91 -2.00 14.36
N LYS A 168 6.91 -1.19 13.96
CA LYS A 168 7.10 0.23 13.63
C LYS A 168 7.66 1.02 14.81
N ARG A 169 7.13 0.81 16.02
CA ARG A 169 7.54 1.54 17.23
C ARG A 169 8.98 1.27 17.64
N LYS A 170 9.47 0.04 17.44
CA LYS A 170 10.86 -0.35 17.76
C LYS A 170 11.90 0.34 16.87
N LYS A 171 11.63 0.50 15.57
CA LYS A 171 12.52 1.20 14.63
C LYS A 171 12.62 2.72 14.80
N GLY A 172 11.71 3.32 15.57
CA GLY A 172 11.78 4.75 15.90
C GLY A 172 12.55 5.05 17.19
N GLN A 173 13.09 4.03 17.86
CA GLN A 173 13.86 4.14 19.12
C GLN A 173 15.36 3.80 18.95
N GLU A 174 15.77 3.37 17.76
CA GLU A 174 17.17 3.21 17.33
C GLU A 174 17.57 4.41 16.46
#